data_AF-A0A957T3G7-F1
#
_entry.id   AF-A0A957T3G7-F1
#
_cell.length_a   1.000
_cell.length_b   1.000
_cell.length_c   1.000
_cell.angle_alpha   90.00
_cell.angle_beta   90.00
_cell.angle_gamma   90.00
#
_symmetry.space_group_name_H-M   'P 1'
#
loop_
_entity.id
_entity.type
_entity.pdbx_description
1 polymer ?
#
loop_
_entity_poly.entity_id
_entity_poly.type
_entity_poly.pdbx_seq_one_letter_code
_entity_poly.pdbx_strand_id
1 'polypeptide(L)'
;MSVLVQDATEQQTDDRGVVNDFAINVATVNGSGSQTSNGILIRTLFKMGIPVNGKNLFPSNIQGLPTWYIIRLSKDGFLARRETTEVMVCMNARTVAEDMESVAPGGIILYDDSLPIANHRKDVTYYPMPVKDLVKAADLPFNLRDYVANMVYVGALAYLLDMDMVEIEDALKWNFGGKPKPIALNMDMVNRAYEWSKENLTKVDPYRVERMTGFNEGKILVDGNTAAALGALFGGVTVTAWYPITPSSSLAETISQYGPKLRTDPDTGKATYAVIQAEDELAAAGMVIGAGWAGARAMTATSGPGISLMSEFAGLAYFAEIPSVIWDIQRMGPSTGLPTRTGQGDILSAYYASHGDTRHVVLLPSTPTECFEFANTAFDLAEQLQTLVFVLSDLDLGMNMHICDQFEYPEQPLNRGKVLTAEQLNELGGSWGRYKDVDGDGVPYRTLPGTKHNLAAYFTRGTGHNEYAVYSERPDDWEENLERLHRKFETARELVPAPEIDEHPNARVGLLGFGSNDAAIEEARA
;
A
#
# COMPACT_ATOMS: atom_id res chain seq x y z
N MET A 1 34.64 3.30 -26.72
CA MET A 1 35.38 2.05 -26.46
C MET A 1 34.48 0.91 -26.87
N SER A 2 34.87 0.12 -27.86
CA SER A 2 34.10 -1.07 -28.27
C SER A 2 34.28 -2.15 -27.21
N VAL A 3 33.20 -2.56 -26.55
CA VAL A 3 33.20 -3.69 -25.64
C VAL A 3 32.67 -4.90 -26.43
N LEU A 4 33.51 -5.93 -26.53
CA LEU A 4 33.16 -7.22 -27.11
C LEU A 4 32.19 -7.92 -26.15
N VAL A 5 30.97 -8.17 -26.62
CA VAL A 5 30.00 -9.04 -25.93
C VAL A 5 30.27 -10.46 -26.39
N GLN A 6 30.45 -11.37 -25.44
CA GLN A 6 30.72 -12.78 -25.66
C GLN A 6 29.41 -13.48 -26.08
N ASP A 7 29.46 -14.29 -27.14
CA ASP A 7 28.29 -15.06 -27.60
C ASP A 7 27.84 -16.04 -26.50
N ALA A 8 26.56 -15.97 -26.13
CA ALA A 8 25.95 -16.89 -25.18
C ALA A 8 25.79 -18.29 -25.79
N THR A 9 26.13 -19.32 -25.01
CA THR A 9 25.91 -20.74 -25.34
C THR A 9 24.43 -21.04 -25.49
N GLU A 10 24.06 -21.66 -26.62
CA GLU A 10 22.71 -22.18 -26.90
C GLU A 10 22.26 -23.14 -25.80
N GLN A 11 21.28 -22.73 -24.98
CA GLN A 11 20.53 -23.64 -24.11
C GLN A 11 19.40 -24.27 -24.93
N GLN A 12 19.37 -25.61 -24.95
CA GLN A 12 18.24 -26.40 -25.46
C GLN A 12 16.98 -26.07 -24.66
N THR A 13 15.99 -25.48 -25.31
CA THR A 13 14.64 -25.27 -24.76
C THR A 13 13.90 -26.62 -24.73
N ASP A 14 13.43 -27.03 -23.54
CA ASP A 14 12.52 -28.16 -23.35
C ASP A 14 11.25 -27.93 -24.21
N ASP A 15 10.76 -28.98 -24.89
CA ASP A 15 9.66 -28.96 -25.87
C ASP A 15 8.27 -28.76 -25.22
N ARG A 16 8.25 -28.32 -23.97
CA ARG A 16 7.07 -28.03 -23.15
C ARG A 16 7.00 -26.52 -22.95
N GLY A 17 6.08 -25.86 -23.66
CA GLY A 17 5.91 -24.40 -23.58
C GLY A 17 5.74 -23.88 -22.14
N VAL A 18 6.14 -22.63 -21.90
CA VAL A 18 6.11 -21.98 -20.59
C VAL A 18 4.70 -21.43 -20.34
N VAL A 19 4.04 -21.93 -19.30
CA VAL A 19 2.65 -21.58 -18.97
C VAL A 19 2.56 -20.99 -17.58
N ASN A 20 1.94 -19.82 -17.47
CA ASN A 20 1.62 -19.17 -16.19
C ASN A 20 2.81 -18.97 -15.24
N ASP A 21 4.05 -18.94 -15.74
CA ASP A 21 5.26 -18.82 -14.92
C ASP A 21 6.32 -17.96 -15.63
N PHE A 22 6.11 -16.65 -15.60
CA PHE A 22 7.00 -15.64 -16.19
C PHE A 22 6.65 -14.23 -15.69
N ALA A 23 7.46 -13.25 -16.07
CA ALA A 23 7.16 -11.84 -15.84
C ALA A 23 7.00 -11.06 -17.16
N ILE A 24 6.07 -10.11 -17.15
CA ILE A 24 5.84 -9.12 -18.21
C ILE A 24 6.29 -7.77 -17.68
N ASN A 25 7.18 -7.07 -18.38
CA ASN A 25 7.58 -5.70 -18.05
C ASN A 25 7.13 -4.77 -19.16
N VAL A 26 6.35 -3.76 -18.82
CA VAL A 26 5.84 -2.76 -19.76
C VAL A 26 6.57 -1.45 -19.57
N ALA A 27 7.47 -1.12 -20.51
CA ALA A 27 8.26 0.11 -20.52
C ALA A 27 7.56 1.19 -21.36
N THR A 28 7.00 2.21 -20.69
CA THR A 28 6.27 3.31 -21.35
C THR A 28 6.82 4.68 -20.96
N VAL A 29 6.17 5.73 -21.45
CA VAL A 29 6.41 7.11 -21.03
C VAL A 29 5.45 7.47 -19.90
N ASN A 30 5.94 8.06 -18.81
CA ASN A 30 5.10 8.51 -17.70
C ASN A 30 4.06 9.52 -18.19
N GLY A 31 2.79 9.34 -17.83
CA GLY A 31 1.68 10.15 -18.30
C GLY A 31 1.06 9.73 -19.63
N SER A 32 1.53 8.66 -20.29
CA SER A 32 0.93 8.19 -21.55
C SER A 32 -0.44 7.50 -21.39
N GLY A 33 -0.91 7.28 -20.16
CA GLY A 33 -2.11 6.49 -19.87
C GLY A 33 -1.86 5.00 -19.63
N SER A 34 -0.60 4.55 -19.60
CA SER A 34 -0.23 3.14 -19.47
C SER A 34 -0.74 2.46 -18.20
N GLN A 35 -0.96 3.20 -17.10
CA GLN A 35 -1.55 2.66 -15.87
C GLN A 35 -2.91 1.99 -16.13
N THR A 36 -3.71 2.51 -17.06
CA THR A 36 -5.02 1.91 -17.41
C THR A 36 -4.83 0.56 -18.08
N SER A 37 -3.96 0.50 -19.09
CA SER A 37 -3.65 -0.72 -19.84
C SER A 37 -2.97 -1.79 -18.98
N ASN A 38 -2.02 -1.39 -18.12
CA ASN A 38 -1.39 -2.26 -17.13
C ASN A 38 -2.39 -2.81 -16.12
N GLY A 39 -3.31 -1.96 -15.63
CA GLY A 39 -4.40 -2.36 -14.75
C GLY A 39 -5.38 -3.35 -15.40
N ILE A 40 -5.60 -3.24 -16.71
CA ILE A 40 -6.39 -4.22 -17.47
C ILE A 40 -5.65 -5.55 -17.54
N LEU A 41 -4.36 -5.56 -17.94
CA LEU A 41 -3.57 -6.78 -18.05
C LEU A 41 -3.55 -7.59 -16.74
N ILE A 42 -3.18 -6.97 -15.62
CA ILE A 42 -3.13 -7.67 -14.32
C ILE A 42 -4.52 -8.17 -13.89
N ARG A 43 -5.58 -7.39 -14.13
CA ARG A 43 -6.94 -7.78 -13.77
C ARG A 43 -7.46 -8.91 -14.65
N THR A 44 -7.13 -8.93 -15.93
CA THR A 44 -7.44 -10.04 -16.83
C THR A 44 -6.79 -11.33 -16.34
N LEU A 45 -5.49 -11.31 -16.06
CA LEU A 45 -4.77 -12.48 -15.55
C LEU A 45 -5.33 -12.96 -14.21
N PHE A 46 -5.64 -12.02 -13.31
CA PHE A 46 -6.31 -12.32 -12.04
C PHE A 46 -7.68 -13.01 -12.27
N LYS A 47 -8.51 -12.53 -13.20
CA LYS A 47 -9.81 -13.13 -13.49
C LYS A 47 -9.72 -14.47 -14.23
N MET A 48 -8.62 -14.71 -14.95
CA MET A 48 -8.27 -16.04 -15.47
C MET A 48 -7.82 -17.01 -14.36
N GLY A 49 -7.82 -16.59 -13.09
CA GLY A 49 -7.48 -17.44 -11.94
C GLY A 49 -5.98 -17.60 -11.69
N ILE A 50 -5.15 -16.86 -12.42
CA ILE A 50 -3.69 -16.95 -12.36
C ILE A 50 -3.18 -16.10 -11.18
N PRO A 51 -2.34 -16.64 -10.28
CA PRO A 51 -1.70 -15.84 -9.25
C PRO A 51 -0.79 -14.79 -9.90
N VAL A 52 -1.04 -13.52 -9.58
CA VAL A 52 -0.33 -12.38 -10.16
C VAL A 52 0.02 -11.32 -9.14
N ASN A 53 1.17 -10.69 -9.36
CA ASN A 53 1.61 -9.51 -8.62
C ASN A 53 2.03 -8.42 -9.61
N GLY A 54 1.64 -7.17 -9.33
CA GLY A 54 1.99 -6.01 -10.15
C GLY A 54 2.93 -5.09 -9.40
N LYS A 55 3.96 -4.54 -10.05
CA LYS A 55 4.87 -3.55 -9.47
C LYS A 55 5.05 -2.37 -10.40
N ASN A 56 4.67 -1.18 -9.95
CA ASN A 56 4.88 0.06 -10.67
C ASN A 56 6.21 0.70 -10.28
N LEU A 57 7.07 0.91 -11.27
CA LEU A 57 8.36 1.58 -11.13
C LEU A 57 8.32 2.87 -11.93
N PHE A 58 8.01 3.97 -11.25
CA PHE A 58 7.92 5.29 -11.86
C PHE A 58 8.98 6.24 -11.28
N PRO A 59 9.47 7.21 -12.07
CA PRO A 59 10.32 8.27 -11.57
C PRO A 59 9.52 9.31 -10.78
N SER A 60 10.21 10.08 -9.94
CA SER A 60 9.63 11.21 -9.21
C SER A 60 9.40 12.43 -10.14
N ASN A 61 8.55 12.28 -11.15
CA ASN A 61 8.14 13.32 -12.08
C ASN A 61 6.66 13.16 -12.48
N ILE A 62 6.08 14.24 -13.02
CA ILE A 62 4.67 14.23 -13.42
C ILE A 62 4.48 13.55 -14.79
N GLN A 63 5.32 13.85 -15.79
CA GLN A 63 5.23 13.26 -17.15
C GLN A 63 6.58 13.20 -17.88
N GLY A 64 6.69 12.30 -18.86
CA GLY A 64 7.73 12.33 -19.92
C GLY A 64 9.00 11.51 -19.67
N LEU A 65 9.25 11.05 -18.44
CA LEU A 65 10.33 10.11 -18.13
C LEU A 65 9.87 8.66 -18.28
N PRO A 66 10.78 7.70 -18.45
CA PRO A 66 10.44 6.27 -18.55
C PRO A 66 9.78 5.72 -17.28
N THR A 67 8.74 4.90 -17.45
CA THR A 67 8.04 4.19 -16.40
C THR A 67 7.93 2.72 -16.78
N TRP A 68 8.07 1.84 -15.80
CA TRP A 68 7.97 0.40 -15.96
C TRP A 68 6.85 -0.15 -15.09
N TYR A 69 6.12 -1.12 -15.61
CA TYR A 69 5.16 -1.88 -14.83
C TYR A 69 5.42 -3.37 -15.03
N ILE A 70 5.78 -4.04 -13.95
CA ILE A 70 6.12 -5.45 -13.96
C ILE A 70 4.90 -6.23 -13.47
N ILE A 71 4.48 -7.23 -14.23
CA ILE A 71 3.45 -8.19 -13.85
C ILE A 71 4.13 -9.55 -13.76
N ARG A 72 4.24 -10.12 -12.56
CA ARG A 72 4.62 -11.51 -12.38
C ARG A 72 3.38 -12.38 -12.41
N LEU A 73 3.46 -13.51 -13.10
CA LEU A 73 2.51 -14.61 -12.99
C LEU A 73 3.25 -15.87 -12.53
N SER A 74 2.63 -16.64 -11.64
CA SER A 74 3.17 -17.91 -11.14
C SER A 74 2.05 -18.90 -10.87
N LYS A 75 2.03 -20.02 -11.61
CA LYS A 75 1.06 -21.11 -11.40
C LYS A 75 1.16 -21.74 -10.01
N ASP A 76 2.32 -21.64 -9.38
CA ASP A 76 2.61 -22.22 -8.06
C ASP A 76 2.31 -21.22 -6.93
N GLY A 77 1.74 -20.05 -7.24
CA GLY A 77 1.30 -19.08 -6.22
C GLY A 77 2.39 -18.12 -5.72
N PHE A 78 3.62 -18.21 -6.23
CA PHE A 78 4.71 -17.30 -5.87
C PHE A 78 4.52 -15.87 -6.39
N LEU A 79 4.51 -14.91 -5.46
CA LEU A 79 4.19 -13.50 -5.74
C LEU A 79 5.38 -12.54 -5.63
N ALA A 80 6.55 -13.00 -5.19
CA ALA A 80 7.71 -12.13 -5.02
C ALA A 80 8.17 -11.53 -6.35
N ARG A 81 9.04 -10.52 -6.35
CA ARG A 81 9.62 -10.04 -7.61
C ARG A 81 10.76 -10.97 -8.06
N ARG A 82 10.80 -11.30 -9.36
CA ARG A 82 11.96 -11.93 -10.00
C ARG A 82 12.94 -10.88 -10.56
N GLU A 83 14.21 -11.23 -10.59
CA GLU A 83 15.27 -10.39 -11.18
C GLU A 83 15.09 -10.25 -12.70
N THR A 84 14.77 -11.35 -13.37
CA THR A 84 14.61 -11.42 -14.83
C THR A 84 13.17 -11.21 -15.28
N THR A 85 13.02 -10.71 -16.49
CA THR A 85 11.73 -10.60 -17.18
C THR A 85 11.82 -11.31 -18.52
N GLU A 86 10.83 -12.17 -18.80
CA GLU A 86 10.76 -12.93 -20.04
C GLU A 86 10.00 -12.20 -21.14
N VAL A 87 9.02 -11.35 -20.82
CA VAL A 87 8.25 -10.59 -21.81
C VAL A 87 8.45 -9.10 -21.60
N MET A 88 9.04 -8.40 -22.56
CA MET A 88 9.23 -6.95 -22.53
C MET A 88 8.34 -6.26 -23.56
N VAL A 89 7.58 -5.26 -23.13
CA VAL A 89 6.82 -4.37 -24.00
C VAL A 89 7.52 -3.01 -24.06
N CYS A 90 8.06 -2.68 -25.23
CA CYS A 90 8.79 -1.43 -25.47
C CYS A 90 7.90 -0.39 -26.16
N MET A 91 7.51 0.65 -25.43
CA MET A 91 6.78 1.82 -25.93
C MET A 91 7.57 3.13 -25.75
N ASN A 92 8.83 3.05 -25.30
CA ASN A 92 9.65 4.21 -24.97
C ASN A 92 11.00 4.21 -25.71
N ALA A 93 11.19 5.16 -26.62
CA ALA A 93 12.42 5.28 -27.39
C ALA A 93 13.67 5.61 -26.58
N ARG A 94 13.55 6.17 -25.36
CA ARG A 94 14.70 6.60 -24.56
C ARG A 94 15.44 5.43 -23.92
N THR A 95 14.71 4.39 -23.53
CA THR A 95 15.23 3.24 -22.78
C THR A 95 15.20 1.95 -23.57
N VAL A 96 14.63 1.95 -24.79
CA VAL A 96 14.42 0.75 -25.61
C VAL A 96 15.65 -0.17 -25.72
N ALA A 97 16.86 0.38 -25.83
CA ALA A 97 18.07 -0.43 -25.91
C ALA A 97 18.35 -1.18 -24.58
N GLU A 98 18.28 -0.48 -23.45
CA GLU A 98 18.47 -1.04 -22.10
C GLU A 98 17.34 -2.02 -21.76
N ASP A 99 16.10 -1.67 -22.10
CA ASP A 99 14.92 -2.51 -21.89
C ASP A 99 15.07 -3.84 -22.65
N MET A 100 15.47 -3.80 -23.92
CA MET A 100 15.71 -5.00 -24.74
C MET A 100 16.90 -5.83 -24.27
N GLU A 101 17.94 -5.19 -23.72
CA GLU A 101 19.10 -5.88 -23.14
C GLU A 101 18.73 -6.64 -21.86
N SER A 102 17.78 -6.13 -21.08
CA SER A 102 17.37 -6.74 -19.80
C SER A 102 16.54 -8.03 -19.92
N VAL A 103 16.10 -8.39 -21.14
CA VAL A 103 15.22 -9.56 -21.37
C VAL A 103 15.98 -10.86 -21.19
N ALA A 104 15.37 -11.81 -20.49
CA ALA A 104 15.92 -13.16 -20.30
C ALA A 104 16.14 -13.87 -21.65
N PRO A 105 17.19 -14.72 -21.77
CA PRO A 105 17.34 -15.60 -22.93
C PRO A 105 16.07 -16.43 -23.18
N GLY A 106 15.70 -16.58 -24.44
CA GLY A 106 14.46 -17.21 -24.88
C GLY A 106 13.22 -16.31 -24.75
N GLY A 107 13.33 -15.09 -24.21
CA GLY A 107 12.23 -14.16 -23.98
C GLY A 107 11.65 -13.50 -25.24
N ILE A 108 10.67 -12.64 -25.01
CA ILE A 108 9.91 -11.88 -26.02
C ILE A 108 10.20 -10.39 -25.88
N ILE A 109 10.43 -9.73 -27.01
CA ILE A 109 10.45 -8.28 -27.14
C ILE A 109 9.29 -7.88 -28.06
N LEU A 110 8.23 -7.33 -27.47
CA LEU A 110 7.09 -6.73 -28.15
C LEU A 110 7.32 -5.22 -28.23
N TYR A 111 7.38 -4.61 -29.41
CA TYR A 111 7.83 -3.21 -29.53
C TYR A 111 7.00 -2.38 -30.51
N ASP A 112 6.85 -1.08 -30.24
CA ASP A 112 6.34 -0.11 -31.23
C ASP A 112 7.30 -0.05 -32.43
N ASP A 113 6.79 -0.37 -33.63
CA ASP A 113 7.59 -0.48 -34.87
C ASP A 113 8.24 0.82 -35.34
N SER A 114 7.85 1.95 -34.74
CA SER A 114 8.44 3.26 -35.00
C SER A 114 9.65 3.57 -34.12
N LEU A 115 10.00 2.69 -33.18
CA LEU A 115 11.17 2.85 -32.32
C LEU A 115 12.48 2.59 -33.09
N PRO A 116 13.56 3.34 -32.78
CA PRO A 116 14.85 3.20 -33.46
C PRO A 116 15.62 1.98 -32.93
N ILE A 117 15.30 0.79 -33.42
CA ILE A 117 15.97 -0.45 -33.04
C ILE A 117 17.13 -0.71 -34.00
N ALA A 118 18.35 -0.61 -33.48
CA ALA A 118 19.57 -0.76 -34.28
C ALA A 118 20.14 -2.18 -34.28
N ASN A 119 19.83 -3.00 -33.27
CA ASN A 119 20.41 -4.33 -33.11
C ASN A 119 19.38 -5.33 -32.59
N HIS A 120 19.46 -6.57 -33.08
CA HIS A 120 18.62 -7.68 -32.66
C HIS A 120 19.49 -8.75 -32.02
N ARG A 121 19.14 -9.10 -30.79
CA ARG A 121 19.66 -10.28 -30.10
C ARG A 121 19.15 -11.55 -30.80
N LYS A 122 19.98 -12.60 -30.88
CA LYS A 122 19.61 -13.86 -31.54
C LYS A 122 18.87 -14.82 -30.62
N ASP A 123 18.98 -14.60 -29.31
CA ASP A 123 18.45 -15.47 -28.26
C ASP A 123 17.06 -15.04 -27.78
N VAL A 124 16.42 -14.05 -28.41
CA VAL A 124 15.08 -13.56 -28.04
C VAL A 124 14.20 -13.40 -29.28
N THR A 125 12.89 -13.46 -29.09
CA THR A 125 11.90 -13.33 -30.17
C THR A 125 11.37 -11.90 -30.25
N TYR A 126 11.36 -11.31 -31.45
CA TYR A 126 10.90 -9.95 -31.70
C TYR A 126 9.52 -9.94 -32.36
N TYR A 127 8.58 -9.17 -31.79
CA TYR A 127 7.26 -8.93 -32.38
C TYR A 127 7.02 -7.42 -32.55
N PRO A 128 6.87 -6.91 -33.78
CA PRO A 128 6.52 -5.51 -34.01
C PRO A 128 5.05 -5.23 -33.71
N MET A 129 4.75 -4.00 -33.28
CA MET A 129 3.40 -3.46 -33.13
C MET A 129 3.27 -2.17 -33.96
N PRO A 130 2.32 -2.09 -34.90
CA PRO A 130 2.08 -0.89 -35.71
C PRO A 130 1.22 0.12 -34.94
N VAL A 131 1.71 0.59 -33.79
CA VAL A 131 0.97 1.43 -32.85
C VAL A 131 0.40 2.66 -33.54
N LYS A 132 1.24 3.37 -34.30
CA LYS A 132 0.83 4.60 -35.00
C LYS A 132 -0.23 4.33 -36.05
N ASP A 133 -0.14 3.23 -36.79
CA ASP A 133 -1.05 2.98 -37.90
C ASP A 133 -2.41 2.45 -37.42
N LEU A 134 -2.44 1.63 -36.36
CA LEU A 134 -3.69 1.24 -35.70
C LEU A 134 -4.40 2.44 -35.07
N VAL A 135 -3.67 3.33 -34.40
CA VAL A 135 -4.24 4.55 -33.79
C VAL A 135 -4.74 5.52 -34.86
N LYS A 136 -4.08 5.65 -36.01
CA LYS A 136 -4.58 6.47 -37.14
C LYS A 136 -5.81 5.87 -37.80
N ALA A 137 -5.87 4.53 -37.91
CA ALA A 137 -7.00 3.83 -38.50
C ALA A 137 -8.25 3.83 -37.61
N ALA A 138 -8.06 3.96 -36.29
CA ALA A 138 -9.14 4.19 -35.35
C ALA A 138 -9.54 5.69 -35.37
N ASP A 139 -10.81 5.99 -35.66
CA ASP A 139 -11.34 7.36 -35.69
C ASP A 139 -11.49 7.93 -34.26
N LEU A 140 -10.35 8.16 -33.61
CA LEU A 140 -10.26 8.57 -32.22
C LEU A 140 -10.16 10.10 -32.10
N PRO A 141 -10.85 10.71 -31.10
CA PRO A 141 -10.62 12.10 -30.73
C PRO A 141 -9.14 12.35 -30.47
N PHE A 142 -8.62 13.47 -31.00
CA PHE A 142 -7.18 13.77 -30.96
C PHE A 142 -6.58 13.67 -29.55
N ASN A 143 -7.30 14.16 -28.54
CA ASN A 143 -6.87 14.17 -27.14
C ASN A 143 -6.90 12.79 -26.45
N LEU A 144 -7.46 11.75 -27.08
CA LEU A 144 -7.53 10.40 -26.54
C LEU A 144 -6.58 9.42 -27.23
N ARG A 145 -5.94 9.83 -28.33
CA ARG A 145 -5.06 8.97 -29.14
C ARG A 145 -3.93 8.37 -28.32
N ASP A 146 -3.22 9.21 -27.56
CA ASP A 146 -2.07 8.77 -26.75
C ASP A 146 -2.50 7.81 -25.64
N TYR A 147 -3.64 8.09 -24.98
CA TYR A 147 -4.17 7.24 -23.90
C TYR A 147 -4.60 5.86 -24.40
N VAL A 148 -5.23 5.80 -25.58
CA VAL A 148 -5.72 4.55 -26.17
C VAL A 148 -4.61 3.77 -26.88
N ALA A 149 -3.51 4.43 -27.29
CA ALA A 149 -2.38 3.77 -27.96
C ALA A 149 -1.79 2.61 -27.15
N ASN A 150 -1.80 2.71 -25.82
CA ASN A 150 -1.33 1.62 -24.94
C ASN A 150 -2.21 0.36 -25.01
N MET A 151 -3.45 0.44 -25.49
CA MET A 151 -4.29 -0.74 -25.71
C MET A 151 -3.79 -1.62 -26.86
N VAL A 152 -2.88 -1.11 -27.71
CA VAL A 152 -2.27 -1.91 -28.78
C VAL A 152 -1.48 -3.09 -28.20
N TYR A 153 -0.65 -2.85 -27.19
CA TYR A 153 0.09 -3.96 -26.57
C TYR A 153 -0.83 -4.89 -25.78
N VAL A 154 -1.96 -4.41 -25.27
CA VAL A 154 -2.95 -5.28 -24.60
C VAL A 154 -3.53 -6.28 -25.60
N GLY A 155 -3.95 -5.82 -26.78
CA GLY A 155 -4.47 -6.71 -27.83
C GLY A 155 -3.40 -7.63 -28.42
N ALA A 156 -2.18 -7.13 -28.61
CA ALA A 156 -1.07 -7.95 -29.12
C ALA A 156 -0.66 -9.05 -28.12
N LEU A 157 -0.52 -8.72 -26.83
CA LEU A 157 -0.29 -9.70 -25.77
C LEU A 157 -1.45 -10.68 -25.65
N ALA A 158 -2.70 -10.23 -25.83
CA ALA A 158 -3.84 -11.12 -25.78
C ALA A 158 -3.79 -12.23 -26.83
N TYR A 159 -3.32 -11.93 -28.04
CA TYR A 159 -3.05 -12.94 -29.06
C TYR A 159 -1.81 -13.77 -28.73
N LEU A 160 -0.68 -13.13 -28.44
CA LEU A 160 0.60 -13.83 -28.27
C LEU A 160 0.64 -14.76 -27.06
N LEU A 161 -0.10 -14.43 -25.99
CA LEU A 161 -0.12 -15.18 -24.75
C LEU A 161 -1.41 -15.99 -24.57
N ASP A 162 -2.31 -16.06 -25.56
CA ASP A 162 -3.60 -16.76 -25.45
C ASP A 162 -4.50 -16.23 -24.29
N MET A 163 -4.53 -14.90 -24.07
CA MET A 163 -5.37 -14.30 -23.03
C MET A 163 -6.86 -14.32 -23.43
N ASP A 164 -7.73 -14.52 -22.44
CA ASP A 164 -9.18 -14.55 -22.67
C ASP A 164 -9.73 -13.13 -22.93
N MET A 165 -10.19 -12.90 -24.17
CA MET A 165 -10.75 -11.62 -24.60
C MET A 165 -11.98 -11.21 -23.79
N VAL A 166 -12.76 -12.18 -23.28
CA VAL A 166 -13.91 -11.90 -22.41
C VAL A 166 -13.44 -11.25 -21.11
N GLU A 167 -12.34 -11.74 -20.55
CA GLU A 167 -11.79 -11.21 -19.30
C GLU A 167 -11.13 -9.83 -19.47
N ILE A 168 -10.63 -9.52 -20.67
CA ILE A 168 -10.18 -8.16 -21.03
C ILE A 168 -11.36 -7.19 -21.06
N GLU A 169 -12.46 -7.57 -21.71
CA GLU A 169 -13.67 -6.75 -21.75
C GLU A 169 -14.22 -6.51 -20.33
N ASP A 170 -14.22 -7.54 -19.49
CA ASP A 170 -14.69 -7.45 -18.12
C ASP A 170 -13.74 -6.65 -17.20
N ALA A 171 -12.43 -6.64 -17.48
CA ALA A 171 -11.49 -5.74 -16.81
C ALA A 171 -11.72 -4.28 -17.22
N LEU A 172 -12.01 -4.01 -18.50
CA LEU A 172 -12.39 -2.69 -19.00
C LEU A 172 -13.69 -2.18 -18.37
N LYS A 173 -14.72 -3.03 -18.27
CA LYS A 173 -16.00 -2.71 -17.60
C LYS A 173 -15.78 -2.28 -16.16
N TRP A 174 -14.94 -3.00 -15.43
CA TRP A 174 -14.59 -2.67 -14.04
C TRP A 174 -13.89 -1.31 -13.97
N ASN A 175 -12.84 -1.09 -14.76
CA ASN A 175 -12.00 0.11 -14.71
C ASN A 175 -12.78 1.39 -14.99
N PHE A 176 -13.71 1.37 -15.95
CA PHE A 176 -14.49 2.54 -16.31
C PHE A 176 -15.84 2.63 -15.60
N GLY A 177 -16.09 1.80 -14.58
CA GLY A 177 -17.33 1.79 -13.80
C GLY A 177 -18.57 1.55 -14.67
N GLY A 178 -18.45 0.67 -15.67
CA GLY A 178 -19.55 0.33 -16.59
C GLY A 178 -19.89 1.40 -17.63
N LYS A 179 -19.13 2.49 -17.74
CA LYS A 179 -19.41 3.57 -18.73
C LYS A 179 -19.19 3.06 -20.18
N PRO A 180 -20.23 2.91 -21.02
CA PRO A 180 -20.11 2.20 -22.30
C PRO A 180 -19.13 2.82 -23.30
N LYS A 181 -19.09 4.15 -23.38
CA LYS A 181 -18.25 4.87 -24.37
C LYS A 181 -16.74 4.62 -24.20
N PRO A 182 -16.11 4.84 -23.03
CA PRO A 182 -14.69 4.53 -22.86
C PRO A 182 -14.40 3.02 -22.97
N ILE A 183 -15.33 2.15 -22.55
CA ILE A 183 -15.16 0.69 -22.70
C ILE A 183 -15.07 0.32 -24.18
N ALA A 184 -16.06 0.73 -24.98
CA ALA A 184 -16.09 0.43 -26.41
C ALA A 184 -14.87 0.99 -27.16
N LEU A 185 -14.45 2.21 -26.81
CA LEU A 185 -13.28 2.87 -27.40
C LEU A 185 -11.99 2.07 -27.19
N ASN A 186 -11.74 1.62 -25.96
CA ASN A 186 -10.54 0.85 -25.63
C ASN A 186 -10.63 -0.57 -26.18
N MET A 187 -11.81 -1.21 -26.09
CA MET A 187 -12.01 -2.56 -26.61
C MET A 187 -11.87 -2.63 -28.14
N ASP A 188 -12.31 -1.60 -28.88
CA ASP A 188 -12.07 -1.50 -30.32
C ASP A 188 -10.58 -1.52 -30.65
N MET A 189 -9.75 -0.78 -29.90
CA MET A 189 -8.29 -0.80 -30.09
C MET A 189 -7.68 -2.16 -29.74
N VAL A 190 -8.10 -2.79 -28.65
CA VAL A 190 -7.67 -4.16 -28.28
C VAL A 190 -8.00 -5.13 -29.41
N ASN A 191 -9.22 -5.13 -29.93
CA ASN A 191 -9.64 -6.02 -31.02
C ASN A 191 -8.86 -5.79 -32.31
N ARG A 192 -8.63 -4.53 -32.69
CA ARG A 192 -7.81 -4.19 -33.87
C ARG A 192 -6.38 -4.73 -33.73
N ALA A 193 -5.77 -4.56 -32.56
CA ALA A 193 -4.42 -5.05 -32.31
C ALA A 193 -4.37 -6.58 -32.24
N TYR A 194 -5.39 -7.23 -31.67
CA TYR A 194 -5.51 -8.68 -31.62
C TYR A 194 -5.61 -9.29 -33.03
N GLU A 195 -6.54 -8.82 -33.87
CA GLU A 195 -6.69 -9.33 -35.24
C GLU A 195 -5.47 -9.01 -36.10
N TRP A 196 -4.89 -7.80 -35.97
CA TRP A 196 -3.64 -7.48 -36.67
C TRP A 196 -2.52 -8.44 -36.27
N SER A 197 -2.39 -8.75 -34.98
CA SER A 197 -1.35 -9.66 -34.48
C SER A 197 -1.54 -11.06 -35.03
N LYS A 198 -2.78 -11.54 -35.08
CA LYS A 198 -3.15 -12.84 -35.65
C LYS A 198 -2.87 -12.96 -37.14
N GLU A 199 -3.05 -11.88 -37.90
CA GLU A 199 -2.81 -11.86 -39.35
C GLU A 199 -1.34 -11.69 -39.73
N ASN A 200 -0.54 -11.00 -38.89
CA ASN A 200 0.79 -10.52 -39.28
C ASN A 200 1.95 -11.11 -38.45
N LEU A 201 1.68 -11.65 -37.25
CA LEU A 201 2.71 -12.25 -36.41
C LEU A 201 2.69 -13.77 -36.57
N THR A 202 3.88 -14.36 -36.68
CA THR A 202 4.06 -15.81 -36.57
C THR A 202 4.59 -16.10 -35.17
N LYS A 203 3.76 -16.68 -34.32
CA LYS A 203 4.18 -17.08 -32.97
C LYS A 203 5.23 -18.19 -33.05
N VAL A 204 6.40 -17.94 -32.45
CA VAL A 204 7.52 -18.91 -32.39
C VAL A 204 8.10 -19.07 -30.97
N ASP A 205 7.62 -18.27 -30.01
CA ASP A 205 8.03 -18.33 -28.61
C ASP A 205 7.17 -19.34 -27.80
N PRO A 206 7.65 -19.81 -26.63
CA PRO A 206 6.97 -20.83 -25.85
C PRO A 206 5.93 -20.31 -24.85
N TYR A 207 5.80 -18.98 -24.66
CA TYR A 207 5.03 -18.42 -23.54
C TYR A 207 3.55 -18.34 -23.85
N ARG A 208 2.72 -18.74 -22.89
CA ARG A 208 1.27 -18.55 -22.93
C ARG A 208 0.67 -18.51 -21.53
N VAL A 209 -0.57 -18.04 -21.43
CA VAL A 209 -1.37 -18.13 -20.21
C VAL A 209 -2.49 -19.13 -20.40
N GLU A 210 -2.84 -19.82 -19.32
CA GLU A 210 -3.96 -20.76 -19.30
C GLU A 210 -4.83 -20.48 -18.07
N ARG A 211 -6.14 -20.63 -18.19
CA ARG A 211 -7.06 -20.42 -17.07
C ARG A 211 -6.77 -21.41 -15.94
N MET A 212 -6.77 -20.92 -14.71
CA MET A 212 -6.57 -21.69 -13.50
C MET A 212 -7.79 -21.59 -12.57
N THR A 213 -7.91 -22.55 -11.66
CA THR A 213 -8.91 -22.58 -10.58
C THR A 213 -8.19 -22.78 -9.25
N GLY A 214 -8.86 -22.47 -8.13
CA GLY A 214 -8.30 -22.61 -6.78
C GLY A 214 -7.70 -21.32 -6.23
N PHE A 215 -6.48 -20.93 -6.63
CA PHE A 215 -5.72 -19.89 -5.91
C PHE A 215 -6.46 -18.55 -5.78
N ASN A 216 -7.04 -18.03 -6.87
CA ASN A 216 -7.70 -16.72 -6.86
C ASN A 216 -9.16 -16.76 -6.37
N GLU A 217 -9.72 -17.94 -6.09
CA GLU A 217 -11.13 -18.06 -5.70
C GLU A 217 -11.37 -17.39 -4.34
N GLY A 218 -12.37 -16.52 -4.27
CA GLY A 218 -12.64 -15.76 -3.05
C GLY A 218 -11.64 -14.63 -2.74
N LYS A 219 -10.59 -14.44 -3.55
CA LYS A 219 -9.60 -13.37 -3.35
C LYS A 219 -10.01 -12.08 -4.06
N ILE A 220 -9.35 -10.98 -3.70
CA ILE A 220 -9.48 -9.67 -4.33
C ILE A 220 -8.12 -9.14 -4.76
N LEU A 221 -8.13 -8.13 -5.64
CA LEU A 221 -6.95 -7.41 -6.08
C LEU A 221 -7.04 -5.96 -5.61
N VAL A 222 -6.18 -5.56 -4.68
CA VAL A 222 -6.23 -4.25 -4.00
C VAL A 222 -4.82 -3.82 -3.51
N ASP A 223 -4.58 -2.52 -3.39
CA ASP A 223 -3.37 -1.97 -2.77
C ASP A 223 -3.55 -1.75 -1.25
N GLY A 224 -2.43 -1.71 -0.53
CA GLY A 224 -2.40 -1.55 0.92
C GLY A 224 -2.92 -0.21 1.41
N ASN A 225 -2.72 0.89 0.68
CA ASN A 225 -3.25 2.19 1.10
C ASN A 225 -4.78 2.22 1.02
N THR A 226 -5.36 1.62 -0.03
CA THR A 226 -6.80 1.45 -0.15
C THR A 226 -7.35 0.57 0.98
N ALA A 227 -6.67 -0.55 1.27
CA ALA A 227 -7.06 -1.45 2.35
C ALA A 227 -7.01 -0.78 3.73
N ALA A 228 -5.94 -0.07 4.05
CA ALA A 228 -5.77 0.69 5.28
C ALA A 228 -6.83 1.80 5.44
N ALA A 229 -7.14 2.53 4.35
CA ALA A 229 -8.16 3.56 4.35
C ALA A 229 -9.56 3.00 4.64
N LEU A 230 -9.92 1.87 4.02
CA LEU A 230 -11.16 1.17 4.33
C LEU A 230 -11.15 0.68 5.77
N GLY A 231 -10.10 -0.02 6.19
CA GLY A 231 -9.94 -0.51 7.56
C GLY A 231 -10.08 0.60 8.61
N ALA A 232 -9.55 1.79 8.35
CA ALA A 232 -9.70 2.95 9.22
C ALA A 232 -11.15 3.46 9.29
N LEU A 233 -11.86 3.50 8.15
CA LEU A 233 -13.29 3.86 8.08
C LEU A 233 -14.17 2.88 8.86
N PHE A 234 -13.93 1.57 8.70
CA PHE A 234 -14.63 0.53 9.46
C PHE A 234 -14.23 0.53 10.94
N GLY A 235 -12.96 0.80 11.24
CA GLY A 235 -12.41 0.99 12.59
C GLY A 235 -12.80 2.30 13.27
N GLY A 236 -13.70 3.08 12.66
CA GLY A 236 -14.36 4.21 13.30
C GLY A 236 -13.60 5.53 13.28
N VAL A 237 -12.64 5.72 12.37
CA VAL A 237 -11.98 7.02 12.20
C VAL A 237 -13.02 8.13 11.97
N THR A 238 -12.81 9.26 12.64
CA THR A 238 -13.65 10.46 12.49
C THR A 238 -12.85 11.69 12.10
N VAL A 239 -11.55 11.72 12.33
CA VAL A 239 -10.68 12.83 11.92
C VAL A 239 -9.43 12.29 11.24
N THR A 240 -9.20 12.71 10.01
CA THR A 240 -7.94 12.46 9.28
C THR A 240 -7.34 13.80 8.90
N ALA A 241 -6.16 14.14 9.42
CA ALA A 241 -5.41 15.31 8.96
C ALA A 241 -4.12 14.85 8.28
N TRP A 242 -3.76 15.40 7.13
CA TRP A 242 -2.64 14.91 6.34
C TRP A 242 -1.98 16.01 5.51
N TYR A 243 -0.72 15.81 5.16
CA TYR A 243 0.00 16.62 4.18
C TYR A 243 0.39 15.73 2.98
N PRO A 244 0.25 16.20 1.73
CA PRO A 244 0.55 15.37 0.56
C PRO A 244 2.03 14.95 0.49
N ILE A 245 2.28 13.65 0.57
CA ILE A 245 3.61 13.06 0.43
C ILE A 245 3.51 11.67 -0.21
N THR A 246 4.31 11.39 -1.24
CA THR A 246 4.41 10.03 -1.81
C THR A 246 5.17 9.13 -0.83
N PRO A 247 4.75 7.88 -0.60
CA PRO A 247 3.61 7.15 -1.18
C PRO A 247 2.29 7.21 -0.38
N SER A 248 2.14 8.07 0.64
CA SER A 248 1.00 7.99 1.58
C SER A 248 -0.28 8.71 1.15
N SER A 249 -0.22 9.69 0.23
CA SER A 249 -1.38 10.52 -0.16
C SER A 249 -2.63 9.72 -0.54
N SER A 250 -2.47 8.60 -1.25
CA SER A 250 -3.61 7.81 -1.72
C SER A 250 -4.43 7.20 -0.58
N LEU A 251 -3.86 7.00 0.61
CA LEU A 251 -4.60 6.55 1.79
C LEU A 251 -5.64 7.61 2.20
N ALA A 252 -5.21 8.86 2.39
CA ALA A 252 -6.10 9.95 2.79
C ALA A 252 -7.12 10.33 1.69
N GLU A 253 -6.70 10.26 0.42
CA GLU A 253 -7.59 10.43 -0.74
C GLU A 253 -8.65 9.33 -0.78
N THR A 254 -8.30 8.08 -0.48
CA THR A 254 -9.25 6.96 -0.42
C THR A 254 -10.26 7.16 0.69
N ILE A 255 -9.84 7.62 1.88
CA ILE A 255 -10.77 8.00 2.96
C ILE A 255 -11.74 9.08 2.45
N SER A 256 -11.27 10.07 1.71
CA SER A 256 -12.11 11.12 1.12
C SER A 256 -13.08 10.58 0.05
N GLN A 257 -12.67 9.55 -0.70
CA GLN A 257 -13.48 8.93 -1.75
C GLN A 257 -14.59 8.03 -1.17
N TYR A 258 -14.30 7.27 -0.11
CA TYR A 258 -15.23 6.31 0.48
C TYR A 258 -16.04 6.89 1.66
N GLY A 259 -15.52 7.90 2.35
CA GLY A 259 -16.18 8.60 3.44
C GLY A 259 -17.63 9.01 3.14
N PRO A 260 -17.96 9.65 2.00
CA PRO A 260 -19.34 10.03 1.69
C PRO A 260 -20.30 8.85 1.58
N LYS A 261 -19.79 7.66 1.21
CA LYS A 261 -20.58 6.44 1.02
C LYS A 261 -20.80 5.68 2.33
N LEU A 262 -19.85 5.79 3.27
CA LEU A 262 -19.78 4.95 4.47
C LEU A 262 -20.01 5.72 5.77
N ARG A 263 -19.82 7.05 5.79
CA ARG A 263 -19.77 7.89 6.99
C ARG A 263 -20.64 9.15 6.83
N THR A 264 -21.88 8.93 6.41
CA THR A 264 -22.92 9.95 6.35
C THR A 264 -24.02 9.60 7.35
N ASP A 265 -24.38 10.55 8.20
CA ASP A 265 -25.47 10.40 9.15
C ASP A 265 -26.80 10.25 8.38
N PRO A 266 -27.56 9.17 8.59
CA PRO A 266 -28.75 8.88 7.78
C PRO A 266 -29.91 9.86 8.04
N ASP A 267 -29.96 10.48 9.23
CA ASP A 267 -31.05 11.37 9.63
C ASP A 267 -30.81 12.81 9.15
N THR A 268 -29.56 13.27 9.21
CA THR A 268 -29.17 14.66 8.89
C THR A 268 -28.54 14.82 7.51
N GLY A 269 -28.07 13.72 6.90
CA GLY A 269 -27.34 13.73 5.64
C GLY A 269 -25.95 14.40 5.72
N LYS A 270 -25.45 14.67 6.94
CA LYS A 270 -24.16 15.33 7.15
C LYS A 270 -23.05 14.31 7.34
N ALA A 271 -21.83 14.68 6.97
CA ALA A 271 -20.64 13.88 7.21
C ALA A 271 -20.41 13.70 8.72
N THR A 272 -20.10 12.48 9.15
CA THR A 272 -19.71 12.14 10.54
C THR A 272 -18.18 12.06 10.69
N TYR A 273 -17.46 12.60 9.73
CA TYR A 273 -16.00 12.59 9.65
C TYR A 273 -15.48 13.91 9.09
N ALA A 274 -14.19 14.18 9.31
CA ALA A 274 -13.46 15.29 8.71
C ALA A 274 -12.14 14.77 8.11
N VAL A 275 -11.89 15.08 6.83
CA VAL A 275 -10.58 14.89 6.20
C VAL A 275 -10.02 16.27 5.88
N ILE A 276 -8.84 16.58 6.43
CA ILE A 276 -8.24 17.91 6.40
C ILE A 276 -6.86 17.80 5.77
N GLN A 277 -6.66 18.47 4.65
CA GLN A 277 -5.32 18.68 4.12
C GLN A 277 -4.70 19.85 4.89
N ALA A 278 -3.69 19.56 5.71
CA ALA A 278 -2.97 20.54 6.50
C ALA A 278 -1.90 21.25 5.65
N GLU A 279 -1.33 22.33 6.20
CA GLU A 279 -0.27 23.11 5.59
C GLU A 279 1.11 22.42 5.58
N ASP A 280 1.35 21.55 6.56
CA ASP A 280 2.55 20.70 6.72
C ASP A 280 2.26 19.51 7.66
N GLU A 281 3.24 18.62 7.83
CA GLU A 281 3.13 17.47 8.73
C GLU A 281 3.03 17.84 10.22
N LEU A 282 3.56 18.99 10.65
CA LEU A 282 3.44 19.46 12.03
C LEU A 282 1.99 19.82 12.36
N ALA A 283 1.35 20.59 11.50
CA ALA A 283 -0.05 20.95 11.61
C ALA A 283 -0.96 19.71 11.53
N ALA A 284 -0.65 18.77 10.63
CA ALA A 284 -1.38 17.50 10.56
C ALA A 284 -1.31 16.72 11.88
N ALA A 285 -0.12 16.55 12.47
CA ALA A 285 0.03 15.86 13.75
C ALA A 285 -0.67 16.61 14.90
N GLY A 286 -0.55 17.93 14.96
CA GLY A 286 -1.25 18.75 15.94
C GLY A 286 -2.78 18.62 15.87
N MET A 287 -3.36 18.61 14.67
CA MET A 287 -4.80 18.38 14.46
C MET A 287 -5.22 16.98 14.91
N VAL A 288 -4.45 15.95 14.57
CA VAL A 288 -4.72 14.56 14.97
C VAL A 288 -4.70 14.39 16.48
N ILE A 289 -3.66 14.89 17.14
CA ILE A 289 -3.51 14.78 18.60
C ILE A 289 -4.58 15.60 19.31
N GLY A 290 -4.90 16.79 18.82
CA GLY A 290 -6.01 17.60 19.34
C GLY A 290 -7.35 16.88 19.23
N ALA A 291 -7.62 16.21 18.10
CA ALA A 291 -8.81 15.41 17.91
C ALA A 291 -8.83 14.15 18.80
N GLY A 292 -7.69 13.46 18.93
CA GLY A 292 -7.52 12.31 19.84
C GLY A 292 -7.81 12.68 21.29
N TRP A 293 -7.33 13.84 21.74
CA TRP A 293 -7.62 14.40 23.07
C TRP A 293 -9.11 14.69 23.26
N ALA A 294 -9.78 15.19 22.21
CA ALA A 294 -11.22 15.41 22.19
C ALA A 294 -12.05 14.11 22.17
N GLY A 295 -11.41 12.94 22.05
CA GLY A 295 -12.05 11.63 22.06
C GLY A 295 -12.42 11.09 20.67
N ALA A 296 -11.92 11.72 19.60
CA ALA A 296 -12.04 11.18 18.25
C ALA A 296 -11.02 10.04 18.03
N ARG A 297 -11.38 9.04 17.22
CA ARG A 297 -10.39 8.18 16.58
C ARG A 297 -9.80 8.98 15.42
N ALA A 298 -8.57 9.45 15.62
CA ALA A 298 -7.90 10.38 14.73
C ALA A 298 -6.60 9.80 14.19
N MET A 299 -6.31 10.05 12.91
CA MET A 299 -5.10 9.56 12.27
C MET A 299 -4.50 10.52 11.25
N THR A 300 -3.24 10.29 10.91
CA THR A 300 -2.58 10.85 9.72
C THR A 300 -1.92 9.74 8.91
N ALA A 301 -1.54 10.05 7.68
CA ALA A 301 -0.75 9.19 6.80
C ALA A 301 0.41 10.01 6.22
N THR A 302 1.63 9.51 6.36
CA THR A 302 2.86 10.20 5.97
C THR A 302 3.94 9.19 5.53
N SER A 303 5.17 9.65 5.36
CA SER A 303 6.36 8.82 5.11
C SER A 303 7.54 9.31 5.97
N GLY A 304 8.69 8.65 5.95
CA GLY A 304 9.86 8.96 6.78
C GLY A 304 10.21 10.45 7.01
N PRO A 305 10.22 11.34 5.99
CA PRO A 305 10.43 12.78 6.20
C PRO A 305 9.38 13.43 7.11
N GLY A 306 8.12 13.03 6.96
CA GLY A 306 7.03 13.51 7.79
C GLY A 306 7.11 12.98 9.22
N ILE A 307 7.52 11.73 9.43
CA ILE A 307 7.79 11.20 10.79
C ILE A 307 8.83 12.05 11.52
N SER A 308 9.86 12.49 10.80
CA SER A 308 10.89 13.39 11.36
C SER A 308 10.29 14.72 11.82
N LEU A 309 9.36 15.31 11.06
CA LEU A 309 8.67 16.54 11.44
C LEU A 309 7.69 16.31 12.60
N MET A 310 6.90 15.23 12.56
CA MET A 310 5.90 14.90 13.57
C MET A 310 6.49 14.47 14.92
N SER A 311 7.81 14.24 15.00
CA SER A 311 8.47 13.69 16.19
C SER A 311 8.23 14.51 17.46
N GLU A 312 8.18 15.85 17.41
CA GLU A 312 7.85 16.65 18.61
C GLU A 312 6.46 16.31 19.16
N PHE A 313 5.48 16.27 18.25
CA PHE A 313 4.09 15.94 18.56
C PHE A 313 3.93 14.48 19.00
N ALA A 314 4.72 13.55 18.46
CA ALA A 314 4.76 12.17 18.94
C ALA A 314 5.17 12.09 20.41
N GLY A 315 6.18 12.87 20.82
CA GLY A 315 6.59 13.00 22.22
C GLY A 315 5.49 13.61 23.10
N LEU A 316 4.79 14.63 22.61
CA LEU A 316 3.62 15.19 23.31
C LEU A 316 2.53 14.13 23.49
N ALA A 317 2.14 13.41 22.43
CA ALA A 317 1.11 12.38 22.48
C ALA A 317 1.46 11.24 23.45
N TYR A 318 2.74 10.82 23.47
CA TYR A 318 3.27 9.83 24.40
C TYR A 318 3.11 10.29 25.86
N PHE A 319 3.63 11.48 26.18
CA PHE A 319 3.69 11.96 27.55
C PHE A 319 2.35 12.46 28.08
N ALA A 320 1.50 13.00 27.20
CA ALA A 320 0.15 13.42 27.51
C ALA A 320 -0.88 12.27 27.52
N GLU A 321 -0.47 11.08 27.05
CA GLU A 321 -1.30 9.87 26.90
C GLU A 321 -2.54 10.10 26.05
N ILE A 322 -2.31 10.59 24.83
CA ILE A 322 -3.36 10.88 23.86
C ILE A 322 -3.38 9.78 22.79
N PRO A 323 -4.51 9.06 22.62
CA PRO A 323 -4.66 8.11 21.52
C PRO A 323 -4.55 8.80 20.18
N SER A 324 -3.71 8.28 19.30
CA SER A 324 -3.56 8.75 17.92
C SER A 324 -2.97 7.62 17.07
N VAL A 325 -3.17 7.67 15.76
CA VAL A 325 -2.56 6.71 14.83
C VAL A 325 -1.79 7.47 13.75
N ILE A 326 -0.54 7.08 13.49
CA ILE A 326 0.24 7.57 12.36
C ILE A 326 0.57 6.38 11.45
N TRP A 327 0.09 6.45 10.20
CA TRP A 327 0.53 5.55 9.14
C TRP A 327 1.79 6.10 8.50
N ASP A 328 2.89 5.34 8.60
CA ASP A 328 4.13 5.60 7.87
C ASP A 328 4.17 4.66 6.67
N ILE A 329 3.91 5.18 5.49
CA ILE A 329 4.08 4.43 4.25
C ILE A 329 5.53 4.65 3.81
N GLN A 330 6.39 3.74 4.26
CA GLN A 330 7.84 3.89 4.16
C GLN A 330 8.31 3.93 2.70
N ARG A 331 9.36 4.72 2.47
CA ARG A 331 10.06 4.84 1.20
C ARG A 331 11.56 4.93 1.44
N MET A 332 12.37 4.80 0.40
CA MET A 332 13.83 4.84 0.55
C MET A 332 14.31 6.23 1.01
N GLY A 333 14.92 6.30 2.19
CA GLY A 333 15.65 7.47 2.72
C GLY A 333 17.16 7.42 2.43
N PRO A 334 18.00 8.23 3.13
CA PRO A 334 17.64 9.28 4.09
C PRO A 334 17.22 10.60 3.41
N SER A 335 16.75 11.58 4.20
CA SER A 335 16.26 12.88 3.70
C SER A 335 15.14 12.69 2.65
N THR A 336 15.11 13.45 1.56
CA THR A 336 14.18 13.20 0.45
C THR A 336 14.28 11.77 -0.07
N GLY A 337 15.50 11.23 -0.09
CA GLY A 337 15.81 9.87 -0.55
C GLY A 337 15.36 9.63 -1.99
N LEU A 338 14.73 8.48 -2.22
CA LEU A 338 14.11 8.12 -3.50
C LEU A 338 12.59 7.96 -3.28
N PRO A 339 11.79 9.03 -3.48
CA PRO A 339 10.37 9.05 -3.12
C PRO A 339 9.50 7.94 -3.74
N THR A 340 9.94 7.38 -4.86
CA THR A 340 9.23 6.37 -5.65
C THR A 340 9.92 5.01 -5.61
N ARG A 341 10.71 4.75 -4.56
CA ARG A 341 11.35 3.46 -4.29
C ARG A 341 10.97 2.95 -2.91
N THR A 342 10.66 1.67 -2.83
CA THR A 342 10.35 0.95 -1.60
C THR A 342 11.52 1.00 -0.62
N GLY A 343 11.21 1.18 0.66
CA GLY A 343 12.14 1.08 1.77
C GLY A 343 11.38 0.66 3.03
N GLN A 344 12.07 0.01 3.97
CA GLN A 344 11.53 -0.41 5.27
C GLN A 344 12.51 -0.01 6.40
N GLY A 345 13.14 1.15 6.24
CA GLY A 345 14.26 1.61 7.08
C GLY A 345 13.86 2.39 8.33
N ASP A 346 12.57 2.72 8.49
CA ASP A 346 12.12 3.72 9.46
C ASP A 346 11.76 3.10 10.83
N ILE A 347 11.91 1.78 10.99
CA ILE A 347 11.52 1.02 12.20
C ILE A 347 12.08 1.64 13.48
N LEU A 348 13.40 1.84 13.56
CA LEU A 348 14.04 2.33 14.78
C LEU A 348 13.68 3.79 15.04
N SER A 349 13.54 4.61 14.00
CA SER A 349 13.12 6.01 14.16
C SER A 349 11.67 6.11 14.64
N ALA A 350 10.77 5.26 14.15
CA ALA A 350 9.38 5.25 14.62
C ALA A 350 9.26 4.70 16.05
N TYR A 351 10.00 3.61 16.36
CA TYR A 351 9.95 2.98 17.66
C TYR A 351 10.46 3.88 18.80
N TYR A 352 11.51 4.68 18.53
CA TYR A 352 12.14 5.59 19.50
C TYR A 352 11.83 7.09 19.26
N ALA A 353 10.90 7.45 18.39
CA ALA A 353 10.40 8.83 18.34
C ALA A 353 9.74 9.12 19.68
N SER A 354 9.98 10.18 20.44
CA SER A 354 10.79 11.38 20.27
C SER A 354 11.94 11.43 21.30
N HIS A 355 12.49 12.64 21.50
CA HIS A 355 13.38 12.95 22.61
C HIS A 355 12.85 12.46 23.98
N GLY A 356 13.78 12.12 24.87
CA GLY A 356 13.47 11.42 26.12
C GLY A 356 13.40 9.89 25.93
N ASP A 357 13.01 9.18 26.99
CA ASP A 357 12.92 7.72 26.99
C ASP A 357 11.57 7.23 26.46
N THR A 358 11.33 7.43 25.16
CA THR A 358 10.07 7.06 24.50
C THR A 358 10.16 5.69 23.84
N ARG A 359 9.03 4.96 23.84
CA ARG A 359 8.85 3.69 23.11
C ARG A 359 7.43 3.58 22.60
N HIS A 360 7.27 3.42 21.29
CA HIS A 360 5.96 3.34 20.67
C HIS A 360 5.56 1.92 20.30
N VAL A 361 4.24 1.70 20.26
CA VAL A 361 3.66 0.51 19.62
C VAL A 361 3.73 0.70 18.11
N VAL A 362 4.26 -0.32 17.43
CA VAL A 362 4.49 -0.31 15.99
C VAL A 362 3.90 -1.58 15.37
N LEU A 363 2.91 -1.42 14.50
CA LEU A 363 2.33 -2.51 13.72
C LEU A 363 3.01 -2.60 12.33
N LEU A 364 3.23 -3.82 11.85
CA LEU A 364 4.05 -4.11 10.67
C LEU A 364 3.27 -5.01 9.67
N PRO A 365 2.23 -4.47 8.98
CA PRO A 365 1.41 -5.28 8.09
C PRO A 365 2.22 -5.81 6.89
N SER A 366 1.98 -7.06 6.50
CA SER A 366 2.63 -7.76 5.39
C SER A 366 1.78 -7.83 4.12
N THR A 367 0.45 -7.78 4.27
CA THR A 367 -0.54 -7.95 3.19
C THR A 367 -1.59 -6.83 3.22
N PRO A 368 -2.35 -6.60 2.14
CA PRO A 368 -3.47 -5.66 2.19
C PRO A 368 -4.55 -6.08 3.20
N THR A 369 -4.75 -7.39 3.44
CA THR A 369 -5.65 -7.89 4.48
C THR A 369 -5.20 -7.41 5.85
N GLU A 370 -3.92 -7.59 6.19
CA GLU A 370 -3.36 -7.05 7.43
C GLU A 370 -3.42 -5.52 7.48
N CYS A 371 -3.21 -4.80 6.37
CA CYS A 371 -3.40 -3.35 6.34
C CYS A 371 -4.84 -2.95 6.74
N PHE A 372 -5.84 -3.68 6.28
CA PHE A 372 -7.24 -3.46 6.66
C PHE A 372 -7.47 -3.75 8.15
N GLU A 373 -7.00 -4.90 8.64
CA GLU A 373 -7.19 -5.34 10.03
C GLU A 373 -6.42 -4.44 11.01
N PHE A 374 -5.14 -4.17 10.72
CA PHE A 374 -4.28 -3.37 11.57
C PHE A 374 -4.70 -1.91 11.62
N ALA A 375 -5.48 -1.41 10.66
CA ALA A 375 -6.12 -0.10 10.78
C ALA A 375 -7.12 -0.04 11.94
N ASN A 376 -7.93 -1.08 12.13
CA ASN A 376 -8.81 -1.17 13.31
C ASN A 376 -8.00 -1.45 14.58
N THR A 377 -7.11 -2.43 14.54
CA THR A 377 -6.25 -2.81 15.68
C THR A 377 -5.43 -1.62 16.20
N ALA A 378 -4.92 -0.76 15.31
CA ALA A 378 -4.18 0.43 15.71
C ALA A 378 -5.03 1.39 16.56
N PHE A 379 -6.31 1.59 16.22
CA PHE A 379 -7.20 2.42 17.01
C PHE A 379 -7.58 1.78 18.34
N ASP A 380 -7.86 0.47 18.35
CA ASP A 380 -8.16 -0.26 19.57
C ASP A 380 -6.96 -0.24 20.53
N LEU A 381 -5.74 -0.42 20.03
CA LEU A 381 -4.51 -0.30 20.81
C LEU A 381 -4.29 1.15 21.29
N ALA A 382 -4.45 2.14 20.41
CA ALA A 382 -4.27 3.54 20.77
C ALA A 382 -5.21 3.96 21.89
N GLU A 383 -6.47 3.51 21.88
CA GLU A 383 -7.45 3.83 22.91
C GLU A 383 -7.27 3.04 24.21
N GLN A 384 -6.96 1.75 24.13
CA GLN A 384 -6.70 0.92 25.30
C GLN A 384 -5.43 1.36 26.04
N LEU A 385 -4.35 1.63 25.31
CA LEU A 385 -3.05 2.03 25.88
C LEU A 385 -2.90 3.54 26.04
N GLN A 386 -3.87 4.32 25.54
CA GLN A 386 -3.85 5.79 25.59
C GLN A 386 -2.52 6.34 25.08
N THR A 387 -2.14 5.95 23.86
CA THR A 387 -0.85 6.30 23.27
C THR A 387 -0.95 6.48 21.76
N LEU A 388 0.08 7.09 21.20
CA LEU A 388 0.29 7.12 19.76
C LEU A 388 0.78 5.75 19.27
N VAL A 389 0.07 5.18 18.30
CA VAL A 389 0.43 3.94 17.60
C VAL A 389 0.92 4.27 16.19
N PHE A 390 2.05 3.67 15.80
CA PHE A 390 2.53 3.70 14.43
C PHE A 390 2.10 2.44 13.68
N VAL A 391 1.78 2.59 12.40
CA VAL A 391 1.63 1.47 11.46
C VAL A 391 2.60 1.69 10.32
N LEU A 392 3.61 0.82 10.18
CA LEU A 392 4.63 0.94 9.15
C LEU A 392 4.30 0.02 7.97
N SER A 393 3.67 0.58 6.94
CA SER A 393 3.59 -0.05 5.63
C SER A 393 4.80 0.37 4.80
N ASP A 394 4.80 0.11 3.50
CA ASP A 394 5.84 0.54 2.58
C ASP A 394 5.26 0.85 1.20
N LEU A 395 6.04 1.49 0.33
CA LEU A 395 5.60 1.87 -1.01
C LEU A 395 5.07 0.68 -1.83
N ASP A 396 5.68 -0.50 -1.68
CA ASP A 396 5.29 -1.66 -2.46
C ASP A 396 3.92 -2.15 -2.03
N LEU A 397 3.72 -2.35 -0.72
CA LEU A 397 2.43 -2.73 -0.19
C LEU A 397 1.38 -1.64 -0.44
N GLY A 398 1.75 -0.38 -0.22
CA GLY A 398 0.84 0.76 -0.23
C GLY A 398 0.34 1.20 -1.61
N MET A 399 1.15 1.09 -2.68
CA MET A 399 0.79 1.63 -4.01
C MET A 399 0.64 0.59 -5.11
N ASN A 400 1.05 -0.65 -4.88
CA ASN A 400 0.97 -1.70 -5.88
C ASN A 400 -0.19 -2.67 -5.62
N MET A 401 -0.64 -3.33 -6.68
CA MET A 401 -1.77 -4.26 -6.60
C MET A 401 -1.29 -5.60 -6.09
N HIS A 402 -1.89 -6.07 -5.01
CA HIS A 402 -1.64 -7.38 -4.43
C HIS A 402 -2.92 -8.21 -4.45
N ILE A 403 -2.76 -9.52 -4.61
CA ILE A 403 -3.84 -10.48 -4.36
C ILE A 403 -3.91 -10.68 -2.85
N CYS A 404 -5.08 -10.55 -2.27
CA CYS A 404 -5.31 -10.84 -0.86
C CYS A 404 -6.69 -11.45 -0.64
N ASP A 405 -6.93 -11.93 0.56
CA ASP A 405 -8.26 -12.40 0.95
C ASP A 405 -9.24 -11.23 1.05
N GLN A 406 -10.54 -11.53 0.94
CA GLN A 406 -11.58 -10.53 1.15
C GLN A 406 -11.53 -9.99 2.57
N PHE A 407 -11.79 -8.69 2.71
CA PHE A 407 -11.85 -8.05 4.02
C PHE A 407 -13.10 -8.52 4.77
N GLU A 408 -12.90 -8.96 6.00
CA GLU A 408 -13.98 -9.30 6.91
C GLU A 408 -14.50 -8.05 7.62
N TYR A 409 -15.82 -7.93 7.75
CA TYR A 409 -16.40 -6.81 8.49
C TYR A 409 -16.11 -6.96 9.99
N PRO A 410 -15.58 -5.93 10.67
CA PRO A 410 -15.34 -6.02 12.12
C PRO A 410 -16.67 -6.03 12.87
N GLU A 411 -17.05 -7.20 13.42
CA GLU A 411 -18.30 -7.36 14.17
C GLU A 411 -18.21 -6.85 15.61
N GLN A 412 -17.00 -6.74 16.15
CA GLN A 412 -16.79 -6.29 17.51
C GLN A 412 -17.02 -4.78 17.65
N PRO A 413 -17.62 -4.32 18.76
CA PRO A 413 -17.75 -2.89 19.01
C PRO A 413 -16.37 -2.25 19.19
N LEU A 414 -16.27 -0.97 18.83
CA LEU A 414 -15.04 -0.19 19.01
C LEU A 414 -14.59 -0.23 20.48
N ASN A 415 -13.36 -0.68 20.73
CA ASN A 415 -12.82 -0.73 22.09
C ASN A 415 -12.28 0.65 22.50
N ARG A 416 -13.04 1.36 23.33
CA ARG A 416 -12.69 2.72 23.80
C ARG A 416 -11.67 2.75 24.94
N GLY A 417 -11.31 1.59 25.50
CA GLY A 417 -10.46 1.47 26.68
C GLY A 417 -11.12 2.00 27.96
N LYS A 418 -10.30 2.43 28.93
CA LYS A 418 -10.73 2.90 30.26
C LYS A 418 -11.31 4.32 30.24
N VAL A 419 -12.52 4.48 29.68
CA VAL A 419 -13.25 5.75 29.63
C VAL A 419 -14.37 5.78 30.69
N LEU A 420 -14.32 6.76 31.59
CA LEU A 420 -15.29 6.93 32.66
C LEU A 420 -16.55 7.68 32.20
N THR A 421 -17.70 7.21 32.67
CA THR A 421 -18.97 7.95 32.60
C THR A 421 -19.13 8.89 33.80
N ALA A 422 -20.13 9.78 33.73
CA ALA A 422 -20.46 10.67 34.85
C ALA A 422 -20.91 9.88 36.10
N GLU A 423 -21.62 8.76 35.92
CA GLU A 423 -22.06 7.90 37.00
C GLU A 423 -20.87 7.26 37.72
N GLN A 424 -19.90 6.72 36.97
CA GLN A 424 -18.68 6.12 37.55
C GLN A 424 -17.82 7.14 38.30
N LEU A 425 -17.78 8.39 37.85
CA LEU A 425 -17.10 9.47 38.58
C LEU A 425 -17.73 9.75 39.96
N ASN A 426 -19.05 9.64 40.09
CA ASN A 426 -19.72 9.78 41.39
C ASN A 426 -19.32 8.66 42.34
N GLU A 427 -19.22 7.42 41.84
CA GLU A 427 -18.80 6.26 42.62
C GLU A 427 -17.36 6.40 43.14
N LEU A 428 -16.47 7.01 42.35
CA LEU A 428 -15.08 7.28 42.75
C LEU A 428 -14.93 8.39 43.81
N GLY A 429 -15.98 9.17 44.08
CA GLY A 429 -16.04 10.08 45.24
C GLY A 429 -14.93 11.14 45.31
N GLY A 430 -14.35 11.54 44.18
CA GLY A 430 -13.25 12.53 44.12
C GLY A 430 -11.83 11.95 44.24
N SER A 431 -11.68 10.63 44.31
CA SER A 431 -10.36 9.97 44.33
C SER A 431 -9.68 9.86 42.96
N TRP A 432 -10.41 10.17 41.88
CA TRP A 432 -9.92 10.07 40.51
C TRP A 432 -8.80 11.08 40.22
N GLY A 433 -7.72 10.59 39.61
CA GLY A 433 -6.68 11.39 38.98
C GLY A 433 -6.47 10.90 37.55
N ARG A 434 -6.28 11.82 36.59
CA ARG A 434 -6.10 11.48 35.17
C ARG A 434 -4.95 10.52 34.92
N TYR A 435 -3.90 10.59 35.74
CA TYR A 435 -2.66 9.81 35.61
C TYR A 435 -2.48 8.82 36.77
N LYS A 436 -3.56 8.58 37.53
CA LYS A 436 -3.57 7.64 38.65
C LYS A 436 -3.83 6.22 38.15
N ASP A 437 -2.82 5.37 38.30
CA ASP A 437 -2.93 3.95 38.01
C ASP A 437 -3.46 3.20 39.24
N VAL A 438 -4.67 2.65 39.12
CA VAL A 438 -5.34 1.92 40.21
C VAL A 438 -5.35 0.41 39.99
N ASP A 439 -5.03 -0.04 38.78
CA ASP A 439 -5.09 -1.45 38.38
C ASP A 439 -3.69 -2.08 38.29
N GLY A 440 -2.64 -1.26 38.25
CA GLY A 440 -1.24 -1.70 38.19
C GLY A 440 -0.75 -2.03 36.78
N ASP A 441 -1.57 -1.77 35.75
CA ASP A 441 -1.24 -2.00 34.33
C ASP A 441 -0.66 -0.75 33.64
N GLY A 442 -0.41 0.32 34.40
CA GLY A 442 0.11 1.57 33.87
C GLY A 442 -0.89 2.39 33.04
N VAL A 443 -2.11 1.88 32.79
CA VAL A 443 -3.16 2.55 32.01
C VAL A 443 -4.18 3.18 32.98
N PRO A 444 -4.17 4.51 33.16
CA PRO A 444 -5.11 5.17 34.05
C PRO A 444 -6.49 5.35 33.41
N TYR A 445 -7.51 5.56 34.23
CA TYR A 445 -8.85 5.92 33.74
C TYR A 445 -8.91 7.37 33.24
N ARG A 446 -9.59 7.60 32.12
CA ARG A 446 -9.75 8.95 31.53
C ARG A 446 -11.22 9.35 31.38
N THR A 447 -11.45 10.64 31.31
CA THR A 447 -12.70 11.25 30.84
C THR A 447 -12.48 11.89 29.47
N LEU A 448 -13.56 12.09 28.73
CA LEU A 448 -13.51 12.81 27.45
C LEU A 448 -14.13 14.21 27.59
N PRO A 449 -13.64 15.22 26.86
CA PRO A 449 -14.31 16.50 26.76
C PRO A 449 -15.79 16.35 26.42
N GLY A 450 -16.66 17.02 27.17
CA GLY A 450 -18.12 16.88 27.07
C GLY A 450 -18.75 15.95 28.11
N THR A 451 -17.97 15.22 28.91
CA THR A 451 -18.48 14.48 30.08
C THR A 451 -19.07 15.47 31.10
N LYS A 452 -20.38 15.38 31.35
CA LYS A 452 -21.13 16.36 32.16
C LYS A 452 -20.98 16.11 33.67
N HIS A 453 -19.77 16.28 34.19
CA HIS A 453 -19.47 16.14 35.62
C HIS A 453 -18.38 17.13 36.06
N ASN A 454 -18.51 17.72 37.26
CA ASN A 454 -17.55 18.71 37.79
C ASN A 454 -16.12 18.15 38.01
N LEU A 455 -16.00 16.85 38.27
CA LEU A 455 -14.75 16.13 38.45
C LEU A 455 -14.17 15.61 37.14
N ALA A 456 -14.85 15.76 36.00
CA ALA A 456 -14.35 15.21 34.74
C ALA A 456 -13.27 16.07 34.08
N ALA A 457 -13.05 17.30 34.55
CA ALA A 457 -12.10 18.23 33.95
C ALA A 457 -10.67 17.97 34.47
N TYR A 458 -9.71 18.02 33.56
CA TYR A 458 -8.28 17.94 33.87
C TYR A 458 -7.48 18.75 32.85
N PHE A 459 -6.23 19.09 33.19
CA PHE A 459 -5.31 19.74 32.26
C PHE A 459 -4.35 18.72 31.68
N THR A 460 -4.22 18.70 30.36
CA THR A 460 -3.18 17.92 29.67
C THR A 460 -1.96 18.79 29.43
N ARG A 461 -0.75 18.24 29.65
CA ARG A 461 0.50 18.99 29.58
C ARG A 461 1.62 18.14 29.00
N GLY A 462 2.50 18.77 28.21
CA GLY A 462 3.81 18.20 27.84
C GLY A 462 4.90 18.43 28.89
N THR A 463 4.52 18.88 30.09
CA THR A 463 5.43 19.20 31.22
C THR A 463 5.16 18.27 32.39
N GLY A 464 6.14 18.10 33.27
CA GLY A 464 6.03 17.24 34.45
C GLY A 464 4.73 17.46 35.23
N HIS A 465 4.13 16.37 35.67
CA HIS A 465 2.84 16.36 36.34
C HIS A 465 2.73 15.18 37.30
N ASN A 466 1.94 15.36 38.35
CA ASN A 466 1.59 14.27 39.26
C ASN A 466 0.35 13.50 38.78
N GLU A 467 -0.08 12.49 39.55
CA GLU A 467 -1.22 11.62 39.23
C GLU A 467 -2.56 12.38 39.02
N TYR A 468 -2.67 13.59 39.54
CA TYR A 468 -3.84 14.48 39.45
C TYR A 468 -3.73 15.52 38.32
N ALA A 469 -2.75 15.37 37.42
CA ALA A 469 -2.48 16.29 36.33
C ALA A 469 -2.08 17.71 36.76
N VAL A 470 -1.61 17.87 38.01
CA VAL A 470 -1.08 19.13 38.51
C VAL A 470 0.39 19.21 38.13
N TYR A 471 0.82 20.38 37.64
CA TYR A 471 2.22 20.64 37.30
C TYR A 471 3.14 20.30 38.47
N SER A 472 4.20 19.54 38.20
CA SER A 472 5.21 19.18 39.17
C SER A 472 6.59 19.03 38.53
N GLU A 473 7.61 19.47 39.26
CA GLU A 473 9.03 19.23 38.99
C GLU A 473 9.68 18.38 40.10
N ARG A 474 8.87 17.77 40.99
CA ARG A 474 9.40 16.96 42.07
C ARG A 474 10.01 15.67 41.50
N PRO A 475 11.18 15.23 42.01
CA PRO A 475 11.81 13.99 41.55
C PRO A 475 10.90 12.77 41.65
N ASP A 476 10.20 12.61 42.77
CA ASP A 476 9.30 11.48 43.02
C ASP A 476 8.16 11.42 41.99
N ASP A 477 7.48 12.55 41.74
CA ASP A 477 6.38 12.63 40.76
C ASP A 477 6.88 12.30 39.34
N TRP A 478 8.12 12.67 39.01
CA TRP A 478 8.74 12.38 37.71
C TRP A 478 9.08 10.90 37.56
N GLU A 479 9.76 10.32 38.55
CA GLU A 479 10.17 8.91 38.55
C GLU A 479 8.95 7.99 38.52
N GLU A 480 7.96 8.22 39.39
CA GLU A 480 6.73 7.43 39.45
C GLU A 480 5.97 7.46 38.12
N ASN A 481 5.90 8.62 37.45
CA ASN A 481 5.23 8.74 36.16
C ASN A 481 5.96 7.97 35.05
N LEU A 482 7.28 8.06 34.98
CA LEU A 482 8.07 7.32 33.97
C LEU A 482 8.02 5.81 34.21
N GLU A 483 8.11 5.36 35.47
CA GLU A 483 7.95 3.94 35.81
C GLU A 483 6.57 3.42 35.42
N ARG A 484 5.51 4.21 35.62
CA ARG A 484 4.15 3.87 35.19
C ARG A 484 4.05 3.77 33.67
N LEU A 485 4.62 4.72 32.92
CA LEU A 485 4.65 4.65 31.45
C LEU A 485 5.44 3.43 30.96
N HIS A 486 6.50 3.03 31.67
CA HIS A 486 7.20 1.78 31.40
C HIS A 486 6.32 0.55 31.66
N ARG A 487 5.59 0.50 32.78
CA ARG A 487 4.61 -0.59 33.04
C ARG A 487 3.56 -0.68 31.93
N LYS A 488 3.03 0.47 31.49
CA LYS A 488 2.10 0.54 30.36
C LYS A 488 2.67 -0.05 29.07
N PHE A 489 3.96 0.18 28.81
CA PHE A 489 4.64 -0.42 27.67
C PHE A 489 4.77 -1.94 27.83
N GLU A 490 5.03 -2.46 29.02
CA GLU A 490 5.01 -3.91 29.27
C GLU A 490 3.62 -4.51 29.06
N THR A 491 2.55 -3.85 29.53
CA THR A 491 1.16 -4.25 29.24
C THR A 491 0.88 -4.26 27.73
N ALA A 492 1.40 -3.31 26.97
CA ALA A 492 1.22 -3.27 25.51
C ALA A 492 1.72 -4.56 24.83
N ARG A 493 2.78 -5.19 25.35
CA ARG A 493 3.34 -6.44 24.79
C ARG A 493 2.37 -7.61 24.86
N GLU A 494 1.39 -7.57 25.76
CA GLU A 494 0.36 -8.59 25.92
C GLU A 494 -0.86 -8.34 25.01
N LEU A 495 -0.98 -7.14 24.45
CA LEU A 495 -2.13 -6.71 23.64
C LEU A 495 -1.84 -6.66 22.14
N VAL A 496 -0.58 -6.46 21.74
CA VAL A 496 -0.21 -6.42 20.32
C VAL A 496 -0.36 -7.80 19.67
N PRO A 497 -0.64 -7.87 18.35
CA PRO A 497 -0.64 -9.14 17.63
C PRO A 497 0.66 -9.92 17.84
N ALA A 498 0.54 -11.23 18.03
CA ALA A 498 1.69 -12.13 18.12
C ALA A 498 2.38 -12.23 16.76
N PRO A 499 3.71 -12.49 16.73
CA PRO A 499 4.38 -12.82 15.48
C PRO A 499 3.83 -14.14 14.93
N GLU A 500 3.77 -14.24 13.60
CA GLU A 500 3.55 -15.52 12.94
C GLU A 500 4.82 -16.35 13.02
N ILE A 501 4.68 -17.61 13.47
CA ILE A 501 5.80 -18.53 13.65
C ILE A 501 5.47 -19.83 12.91
N ASP A 502 6.26 -20.13 11.88
CA ASP A 502 6.26 -21.41 11.18
C ASP A 502 7.51 -22.21 11.57
N GLU A 503 7.30 -23.28 12.34
CA GLU A 503 8.39 -24.16 12.81
C GLU A 503 8.46 -25.45 11.98
N HIS A 504 9.61 -25.68 11.34
CA HIS A 504 9.86 -26.94 10.64
C HIS A 504 10.87 -27.82 11.43
N PRO A 505 10.54 -29.07 11.80
CA PRO A 505 11.36 -29.91 12.69
C PRO A 505 12.83 -30.13 12.28
N ASN A 506 13.12 -29.99 10.98
CA ASN A 506 14.45 -30.19 10.41
C ASN A 506 15.10 -28.89 9.90
N ALA A 507 14.53 -27.72 10.23
CA ALA A 507 15.08 -26.44 9.81
C ALA A 507 16.48 -26.21 10.42
N ARG A 508 17.44 -25.82 9.58
CA ARG A 508 18.80 -25.45 10.00
C ARG A 508 19.04 -23.93 9.96
N VAL A 509 18.12 -23.19 9.34
CA VAL A 509 18.16 -21.75 9.11
C VAL A 509 16.78 -21.22 9.46
N GLY A 510 16.73 -20.14 10.24
CA GLY A 510 15.52 -19.35 10.48
C GLY A 510 15.53 -18.10 9.62
N LEU A 511 14.39 -17.77 9.02
CA LEU A 511 14.17 -16.52 8.30
C LEU A 511 13.32 -15.61 9.19
N LEU A 512 13.76 -14.36 9.34
CA LEU A 512 13.02 -13.32 10.07
C LEU A 512 12.83 -12.15 9.12
N GLY A 513 11.58 -11.75 8.93
CA GLY A 513 11.22 -10.60 8.11
C GLY A 513 9.87 -10.03 8.52
N PHE A 514 9.50 -8.94 7.87
CA PHE A 514 8.22 -8.25 8.04
C PHE A 514 7.91 -7.43 6.78
N GLY A 515 6.68 -6.94 6.69
CA GLY A 515 6.24 -6.08 5.59
C GLY A 515 6.18 -6.83 4.26
N SER A 516 6.36 -6.10 3.16
CA SER A 516 6.27 -6.65 1.80
C SER A 516 7.33 -7.71 1.44
N ASN A 517 8.29 -8.01 2.34
CA ASN A 517 9.25 -9.09 2.14
C ASN A 517 8.64 -10.49 2.31
N ASP A 518 7.45 -10.60 2.91
CA ASP A 518 6.80 -11.87 3.22
C ASP A 518 6.72 -12.81 2.00
N ALA A 519 6.21 -12.30 0.87
CA ALA A 519 6.11 -13.08 -0.37
C ALA A 519 7.46 -13.66 -0.85
N ALA A 520 8.57 -12.95 -0.61
CA ALA A 520 9.90 -13.44 -0.96
C ALA A 520 10.42 -14.49 0.02
N ILE A 521 10.05 -14.40 1.30
CA ILE A 521 10.38 -15.40 2.32
C ILE A 521 9.59 -16.70 2.08
N GLU A 522 8.29 -16.58 1.75
CA GLU A 522 7.43 -17.72 1.41
C GLU A 522 7.91 -18.44 0.14
N GLU A 523 8.40 -17.71 -0.86
CA GLU A 523 8.99 -18.34 -2.04
C GLU A 523 10.36 -18.96 -1.76
N ALA A 524 11.21 -18.32 -0.95
CA ALA A 524 12.54 -18.84 -0.65
C ALA A 524 12.55 -20.11 0.22
N ARG A 525 11.46 -20.39 0.94
CA ARG A 525 11.32 -21.60 1.77
C ARG A 525 10.79 -22.82 1.03
N ALA A 526 10.08 -22.61 -0.08
CA ALA A 526 9.50 -23.67 -0.90
C ALA A 526 10.57 -24.43 -1.70
#